data_AF-A0A497JL23-F1
#
_entry.id   AF-A0A497JL23-F1
#
_cell.length_a   1.000
_cell.length_b   1.000
_cell.length_c   1.000
_cell.angle_alpha   90.00
_cell.angle_beta   90.00
_cell.angle_gamma   90.00
#
_symmetry.space_group_name_H-M   'P 1'
#
loop_
_entity.id
_entity.type
_entity.pdbx_description
1 polymer ?
#
loop_
_entity_poly.entity_id
_entity_poly.type
_entity_poly.pdbx_seq_one_letter_code
_entity_poly.pdbx_strand_id
1 'polypeptide(L)'
;MHEDVEEKIVCLLEEILKWIRFQGWRNVKDVLIDVLTDDLSKLIYHYSDGRSSREIAQKVSVSHVTVLRYWRKWAKVGIVEPIRVGGGTRYRKMFELEDFGIEVPEMEKEAEA
;
A
#
# COMPACT_ATOMS: atom_id res chain seq x y z
N MET A 1 -27.20 -31.46 -10.76
CA MET A 1 -28.13 -30.32 -10.57
C MET A 1 -27.64 -29.34 -9.51
N HIS A 2 -27.12 -29.78 -8.35
CA HIS A 2 -26.48 -28.86 -7.38
C HIS A 2 -25.13 -28.31 -7.85
N GLU A 3 -24.31 -29.14 -8.50
CA GLU A 3 -22.97 -28.78 -9.00
C GLU A 3 -23.00 -27.67 -10.06
N ASP A 4 -24.02 -27.66 -10.93
CA ASP A 4 -24.26 -26.63 -11.96
C ASP A 4 -24.59 -25.25 -11.34
N VAL A 5 -25.33 -25.25 -10.22
CA VAL A 5 -25.65 -24.01 -9.50
C VAL A 5 -24.41 -23.43 -8.81
N GLU A 6 -23.57 -24.29 -8.22
CA GLU A 6 -22.32 -23.86 -7.57
C GLU A 6 -21.33 -23.28 -8.59
N GLU A 7 -21.14 -23.95 -9.73
CA GLU A 7 -20.28 -23.47 -10.82
C GLU A 7 -20.77 -22.11 -11.35
N LYS A 8 -22.08 -21.97 -11.57
CA LYS A 8 -22.69 -20.70 -11.99
C LYS A 8 -22.50 -19.59 -10.96
N ILE A 9 -22.57 -19.88 -9.66
CA ILE A 9 -22.30 -18.90 -8.60
C ILE A 9 -20.84 -18.44 -8.66
N VAL A 10 -19.89 -19.37 -8.79
CA VAL A 10 -18.46 -19.04 -8.88
C VAL A 10 -18.20 -18.14 -10.08
N CYS A 11 -18.72 -18.47 -11.26
CA CYS A 11 -18.55 -17.63 -12.45
C CYS A 11 -19.11 -16.21 -12.24
N LEU A 12 -20.30 -16.08 -11.64
CA LEU A 12 -20.88 -14.77 -11.34
C LEU A 12 -20.04 -13.98 -10.34
N LEU A 13 -19.48 -14.64 -9.32
CA LEU A 13 -18.59 -14.00 -8.34
C LEU A 13 -17.29 -13.51 -8.99
N GLU A 14 -16.72 -14.28 -9.91
CA GLU A 14 -15.53 -13.89 -10.67
C GLU A 14 -15.80 -12.70 -11.60
N GLU A 15 -16.96 -12.69 -12.27
CA GLU A 15 -17.38 -11.55 -13.09
C GLU A 15 -17.61 -10.30 -12.25
N ILE A 16 -18.30 -10.42 -11.12
CA ILE A 16 -18.51 -9.31 -10.18
C ILE A 16 -17.15 -8.80 -9.68
N LEU A 17 -16.23 -9.69 -9.30
CA LEU A 17 -14.89 -9.32 -8.85
C LEU A 17 -14.11 -8.57 -9.94
N LYS A 18 -14.21 -9.02 -11.20
CA LYS A 18 -13.60 -8.34 -12.35
C LYS A 18 -14.12 -6.91 -12.49
N TRP A 19 -15.44 -6.71 -12.45
CA TRP A 19 -16.04 -5.39 -12.58
C TRP A 19 -15.75 -4.48 -11.37
N ILE A 20 -15.75 -5.04 -10.15
CA ILE A 20 -15.37 -4.30 -8.94
C ILE A 20 -13.91 -3.84 -9.03
N ARG A 21 -12.99 -4.71 -9.46
CA ARG A 21 -11.58 -4.34 -9.65
C ARG A 21 -11.42 -3.20 -10.64
N PHE A 22 -12.10 -3.29 -11.78
CA PHE A 22 -12.07 -2.25 -12.81
C PHE A 22 -12.62 -0.91 -12.31
N GLN A 23 -13.78 -0.92 -11.64
CA GLN A 23 -14.39 0.29 -11.07
C GLN A 23 -13.54 0.87 -9.93
N GLY A 24 -13.01 0.02 -9.06
CA GLY A 24 -12.18 0.39 -7.93
C GLY A 24 -10.83 0.98 -8.34
N TRP A 25 -10.28 0.57 -9.49
CA TRP A 25 -8.96 0.99 -9.96
C TRP A 25 -8.79 2.51 -10.00
N ARG A 26 -9.77 3.22 -10.58
CA ARG A 26 -9.74 4.69 -10.66
C ARG A 26 -9.77 5.33 -9.27
N ASN A 27 -10.65 4.83 -8.41
CA ASN A 27 -10.79 5.33 -7.04
C ASN A 27 -9.51 5.10 -6.22
N VAL A 28 -8.82 3.97 -6.39
CA VAL A 28 -7.57 3.68 -5.69
C VAL A 28 -6.49 4.68 -6.10
N LYS A 29 -6.35 4.97 -7.41
CA LYS A 29 -5.40 5.98 -7.88
C LYS A 29 -5.62 7.34 -7.22
N ASP A 30 -6.86 7.81 -7.22
CA ASP A 30 -7.22 9.11 -6.67
C ASP A 30 -6.90 9.16 -5.16
N VAL A 31 -7.24 8.10 -4.43
CA VAL A 31 -6.92 7.98 -2.99
C VAL A 31 -5.40 7.98 -2.75
N LEU A 32 -4.61 7.27 -3.57
CA LEU A 32 -3.16 7.24 -3.42
C LEU A 32 -2.55 8.63 -3.65
N ILE A 33 -2.99 9.37 -4.66
CA ILE A 33 -2.51 10.72 -4.96
C ILE A 33 -2.88 11.70 -3.83
N ASP A 34 -4.10 11.62 -3.31
CA ASP A 34 -4.58 12.49 -2.23
C ASP A 34 -3.85 12.23 -0.89
N VAL A 35 -3.44 10.98 -0.66
CA VAL A 35 -2.81 10.56 0.61
C VAL A 35 -1.30 10.67 0.58
N LEU A 36 -0.67 10.47 -0.59
CA LEU A 36 0.78 10.46 -0.78
C LEU A 36 1.24 11.75 -1.48
N THR A 37 1.06 12.86 -0.76
CA THR A 37 1.19 14.24 -1.28
C THR A 37 2.61 14.65 -1.67
N ASP A 38 3.61 14.02 -1.07
CA ASP A 38 5.02 14.41 -1.21
C ASP A 38 5.92 13.19 -1.41
N ASP A 39 7.12 13.41 -1.90
CA ASP A 39 8.05 12.33 -2.26
C ASP A 39 8.48 11.48 -1.07
N LEU A 40 8.61 12.08 0.12
CA LEU A 40 8.87 11.35 1.35
C LEU A 40 7.72 10.39 1.67
N SER A 41 6.47 10.83 1.53
CA SER A 41 5.30 9.98 1.75
C SER A 41 5.24 8.81 0.75
N LYS A 42 5.57 9.05 -0.53
CA LYS A 42 5.65 8.00 -1.56
C LYS A 42 6.75 6.99 -1.25
N LEU A 43 7.93 7.44 -0.84
CA LEU A 43 9.06 6.58 -0.46
C LEU A 43 8.75 5.71 0.77
N ILE A 44 8.19 6.31 1.82
CA ILE A 44 7.78 5.56 3.03
C ILE A 44 6.73 4.51 2.66
N TYR A 45 5.74 4.87 1.85
CA TYR A 45 4.72 3.94 1.37
C TYR A 45 5.34 2.79 0.57
N HIS A 46 6.18 3.10 -0.41
CA HIS A 46 6.85 2.13 -1.26
C HIS A 46 7.67 1.11 -0.45
N TYR A 47 8.37 1.54 0.61
CA TYR A 47 9.13 0.66 1.50
C TYR A 47 8.32 0.02 2.63
N SER A 48 7.01 0.27 2.69
CA SER A 48 6.11 -0.42 3.62
C SER A 48 5.79 -1.81 3.09
N ASP A 49 6.73 -2.75 3.18
CA ASP A 49 6.63 -4.13 2.66
C ASP A 49 6.59 -5.18 3.79
N GLY A 50 6.42 -4.75 5.04
CA GLY A 50 6.58 -5.57 6.24
C GLY A 50 7.92 -5.38 6.96
N ARG A 51 8.80 -4.50 6.48
CA ARG A 51 9.92 -3.94 7.24
C ARG A 51 9.47 -3.22 8.51
N SER A 52 10.39 -3.05 9.45
CA SER A 52 10.18 -2.25 10.66
C SER A 52 10.22 -0.76 10.36
N SER A 53 9.56 0.03 11.22
CA SER A 53 9.57 1.49 11.08
C SER A 53 10.97 2.09 11.21
N ARG A 54 11.89 1.44 11.93
CA ARG A 54 13.29 1.88 12.08
C ARG A 54 14.10 1.67 10.79
N GLU A 55 13.94 0.53 10.13
CA GLU A 55 14.60 0.26 8.85
C GLU A 55 14.17 1.25 7.75
N ILE A 56 12.87 1.52 7.66
CA ILE A 56 12.33 2.48 6.70
C ILE A 56 12.80 3.90 7.03
N ALA A 57 12.74 4.28 8.31
CA ALA A 57 13.19 5.57 8.81
C ALA A 57 14.66 5.86 8.50
N GLN A 58 15.53 4.86 8.70
CA GLN A 58 16.94 4.97 8.33
C GLN A 58 17.11 5.13 6.82
N LYS A 59 16.32 4.39 6.03
CA LYS A 59 16.42 4.44 4.57
C LYS A 59 16.00 5.80 4.02
N VAL A 60 14.93 6.41 4.54
CA VAL A 60 14.40 7.70 4.04
C VAL A 60 14.80 8.89 4.91
N SER A 61 15.79 8.72 5.79
CA SER A 61 16.36 9.75 6.68
C SER A 61 15.33 10.53 7.51
N VAL A 62 14.37 9.84 8.14
CA VAL A 62 13.38 10.43 9.05
C VAL A 62 13.32 9.72 10.41
N SER A 63 12.55 10.27 11.35
CA SER A 63 12.26 9.56 12.60
C SER A 63 11.32 8.37 12.37
N HIS A 64 11.58 7.25 13.05
CA HIS A 64 10.66 6.10 13.06
C HIS A 64 9.24 6.46 13.55
N VAL A 65 9.12 7.51 14.38
CA VAL A 65 7.82 8.04 14.83
C VAL A 65 7.02 8.62 13.66
N THR A 66 7.69 9.26 12.69
CA THR A 66 7.08 9.77 11.46
C THR A 66 6.51 8.62 10.62
N VAL A 67 7.27 7.54 10.44
CA VAL A 67 6.80 6.33 9.73
C VAL A 67 5.56 5.74 10.42
N LEU A 68 5.60 5.59 11.75
CA LEU A 68 4.45 5.10 12.52
C LEU A 68 3.21 6.01 12.39
N ARG A 69 3.41 7.33 12.35
CA ARG A 69 2.31 8.31 12.15
C ARG A 69 1.65 8.13 10.79
N TYR A 70 2.45 7.98 9.73
CA TYR A 70 1.94 7.70 8.38
C TYR A 70 1.15 6.40 8.34
N TRP A 71 1.72 5.30 8.83
CA TRP A 71 1.04 4.01 8.87
C TRP A 71 -0.30 4.04 9.59
N ARG A 72 -0.39 4.68 10.76
CA ARG A 72 -1.66 4.80 11.49
C ARG A 72 -2.71 5.58 10.71
N LYS A 73 -2.30 6.61 9.94
CA LYS A 73 -3.21 7.37 9.06
C LYS A 73 -3.66 6.50 7.89
N TRP A 74 -2.72 5.89 7.18
CA TRP A 74 -2.95 5.09 5.98
C TRP A 74 -3.75 3.82 6.24
N ALA A 75 -3.59 3.20 7.41
CA ALA A 75 -4.37 2.03 7.81
C ALA A 75 -5.86 2.34 7.97
N LYS A 76 -6.22 3.56 8.39
CA LYS A 76 -7.62 3.99 8.46
C LYS A 76 -8.22 4.21 7.06
N VAL A 77 -7.38 4.57 6.09
CA VAL A 77 -7.78 4.75 4.68
C VAL A 77 -7.82 3.42 3.95
N GLY A 78 -7.02 2.43 4.38
CA GLY A 78 -6.99 1.09 3.79
C GLY A 78 -5.97 0.90 2.67
N ILE A 79 -5.00 1.81 2.52
CA ILE A 79 -3.92 1.65 1.53
C ILE A 79 -2.73 0.84 2.06
N VAL A 80 -2.72 0.53 3.36
CA VAL A 80 -1.77 -0.38 4.02
C VAL A 80 -2.53 -1.34 4.94
N GLU A 81 -2.00 -2.56 5.11
CA GLU A 81 -2.49 -3.56 6.06
C GLU A 81 -1.55 -3.73 7.26
N PRO A 82 -2.07 -3.87 8.50
CA PRO A 82 -1.26 -4.17 9.67
C PRO A 82 -0.86 -5.65 9.73
N ILE A 83 0.40 -5.91 10.06
CA ILE A 83 0.98 -7.24 10.27
C ILE A 83 1.42 -7.35 11.73
N ARG A 84 0.84 -8.29 12.47
CA ARG A 84 1.27 -8.59 13.85
C ARG A 84 2.59 -9.34 13.83
N VAL A 85 3.53 -8.87 14.64
CA VAL A 85 4.83 -9.50 14.87
C VAL A 85 5.09 -9.56 16.38
N GLY A 86 6.01 -10.42 16.83
CA GLY A 86 6.30 -10.58 18.27
C GLY A 86 6.68 -9.29 19.01
N GLY A 87 7.19 -8.29 18.30
CA GLY A 87 7.57 -6.97 18.84
C GLY A 87 6.60 -5.82 18.53
N GLY A 88 5.40 -6.08 18.02
CA GLY A 88 4.40 -5.05 17.74
C GLY A 88 3.65 -5.22 16.42
N THR A 89 3.37 -4.11 15.74
CA THR A 89 2.65 -4.09 14.46
C THR A 89 3.51 -3.41 13.39
N ARG A 90 3.69 -4.08 12.27
CA ARG A 90 4.28 -3.53 11.04
C ARG A 90 3.18 -3.30 10.02
N TYR A 91 3.50 -2.67 8.90
CA TYR A 91 2.51 -2.44 7.85
C TYR A 91 3.06 -2.83 6.48
N ARG A 92 2.17 -3.30 5.61
CA ARG A 92 2.44 -3.62 4.20
C ARG A 92 1.52 -2.80 3.30
N LYS A 93 2.06 -2.23 2.23
CA LYS A 93 1.31 -1.55 1.17
C LYS A 93 0.38 -2.53 0.47
N MET A 94 -0.82 -2.06 0.17
CA MET A 94 -1.83 -2.85 -0.54
C MET A 94 -1.69 -2.76 -2.06
N PHE A 95 -0.98 -1.73 -2.54
CA PHE A 95 -0.88 -1.38 -3.96
C PHE A 95 0.56 -1.01 -4.30
N GLU A 96 1.02 -1.40 -5.49
CA GLU A 96 2.26 -0.86 -6.06
C GLU A 96 1.94 0.48 -6.73
N LEU A 97 2.79 1.49 -6.54
CA LEU A 97 2.53 2.85 -7.03
C LEU A 97 2.60 2.91 -8.56
N GLU A 98 3.50 2.12 -9.12
CA GLU A 98 3.81 1.96 -10.53
C GLU A 98 2.60 1.45 -11.31
N ASP A 99 1.80 0.55 -10.72
CA ASP A 99 0.56 0.05 -11.33
C ASP A 99 -0.44 1.19 -11.61
N PHE A 100 -0.42 2.25 -10.81
CA PHE A 100 -1.30 3.42 -10.96
C PHE A 100 -0.64 4.58 -11.71
N GLY A 101 0.57 4.36 -12.25
CA GLY A 101 1.36 5.40 -12.92
C GLY A 101 1.81 6.51 -11.97
N ILE A 102 2.05 6.17 -10.71
CA ILE A 102 2.66 7.06 -9.71
C ILE A 102 4.14 6.71 -9.64
N GLU A 103 4.99 7.66 -9.97
CA GLU A 103 6.44 7.46 -9.93
C GLU A 103 6.94 7.40 -8.48
N VAL A 104 7.83 6.44 -8.22
CA VAL A 104 8.55 6.36 -6.94
C VAL A 104 9.78 7.26 -7.06
N PRO A 105 9.94 8.26 -6.18
CA PRO A 105 11.09 9.15 -6.22
C PRO A 105 12.40 8.37 -6.08
N GLU A 106 13.43 8.79 -6.80
CA GLU A 106 14.77 8.29 -6.55
C GLU A 106 15.28 8.86 -5.23
N MET A 107 15.92 8.02 -4.41
CA MET A 107 16.63 8.52 -3.25
C MET A 107 17.86 9.28 -3.74
N GLU A 108 17.94 10.59 -3.47
CA GLU A 108 19.20 11.31 -3.58
C GLU A 108 20.21 10.60 -2.68
N LYS A 109 21.14 9.87 -3.28
CA LYS A 109 22.31 9.37 -2.56
C LYS A 109 23.03 10.62 -2.07
N GLU A 110 23.10 10.81 -0.76
CA GLU A 110 24.08 11.72 -0.19
C GLU A 110 25.43 11.35 -0.80
N ALA A 111 26.00 12.28 -1.58
CA ALA A 111 27.34 12.16 -2.09
C ALA A 111 28.27 11.91 -0.90
N GLU A 112 29.06 10.85 -0.99
CA GLU A 112 30.09 10.49 -0.02
C GLU A 112 30.90 11.73 0.38
N ALA A 113 30.99 12.01 1.68
CA ALA A 113 31.90 12.98 2.28
C ALA A 113 32.80 12.27 3.30
#